data_AF-L1I708-F1
#
_entry.id   AF-L1I708-F1
#
_cell.length_a   1.000
_cell.length_b   1.000
_cell.length_c   1.000
_cell.angle_alpha   90.00
_cell.angle_beta   90.00
_cell.angle_gamma   90.00
#
_symmetry.space_group_name_H-M   'P 1'
#
loop_
_entity.id
_entity.type
_entity.pdbx_description
1 polymer ?
#
loop_
_entity_poly.entity_id
_entity_poly.type
_entity_poly.pdbx_seq_one_letter_code
_entity_poly.pdbx_strand_id
1 'polypeptide(L)'
;MKTPLAGQKFGLDAGDWSETTKYSAVAEEASKLAYAVQKDLESITLKLIKDLKTHTGAKNLCFVGGVGLNSVLNGRISRELGFDKVYIPPYPGDDGIAVGCCAFGLFSEHGRKVLEQQEQSPKLWAGPLSPYQGPKYSLTDLQEAMDSSLPWLLIEEAQSVDEFVHRMVQEMADGQVIAWWQGRSEAGPRALGHRSILADPRKASMVSFINSKVKGREAFRPFAPSVLAAEAHEWFEGIPAGSSQGDVSPYMSITSFVKDDKRDKIPAVTHVDGTSRLQTVTQDSEPLYYALIKAFFRLTGVPMVLNTSFNTIKSEPITESPSDGIRSFLSARGSIEKLFMESKWIISRRPFPSLDLSSDEELSAVYPRMAVRSCD
;
A
#
# COMPACT_ATOMS: atom_id res chain seq x y z
N MET A 1 -24.34 18.41 15.44
CA MET A 1 -23.04 18.80 14.86
C MET A 1 -22.48 19.93 15.70
N LYS A 2 -21.40 19.69 16.47
CA LYS A 2 -20.66 20.76 17.11
C LYS A 2 -19.61 21.25 16.11
N THR A 3 -19.68 22.53 15.76
CA THR A 3 -18.61 23.27 15.08
C THR A 3 -17.32 23.09 15.88
N PRO A 4 -16.15 22.79 15.29
CA PRO A 4 -14.91 22.80 16.05
C PRO A 4 -14.69 24.24 16.54
N LEU A 5 -14.56 24.38 17.85
CA LEU A 5 -14.22 25.62 18.52
C LEU A 5 -12.90 26.14 17.95
N ALA A 6 -12.94 27.34 17.39
CA ALA A 6 -11.74 28.13 17.15
C ALA A 6 -10.97 28.27 18.48
N GLY A 7 -9.71 27.83 18.52
CA GLY A 7 -8.78 28.26 19.57
C GLY A 7 -8.17 27.21 20.50
N GLN A 8 -8.32 25.89 20.28
CA GLN A 8 -7.45 24.93 20.98
C GLN A 8 -6.12 24.77 20.24
N LYS A 9 -5.06 25.37 20.78
CA LYS A 9 -3.67 24.99 20.47
C LYS A 9 -3.47 23.56 20.98
N PHE A 10 -3.66 22.57 20.11
CA PHE A 10 -3.17 21.23 20.37
C PHE A 10 -1.65 21.28 20.28
N GLY A 11 -0.99 21.01 21.41
CA GLY A 11 0.45 20.88 21.53
C GLY A 11 0.93 19.64 20.78
N LEU A 12 1.09 19.79 19.47
CA LEU A 12 2.04 19.04 18.69
C LEU A 12 3.05 20.10 18.25
N ASP A 13 4.35 19.84 18.43
CA ASP A 13 5.39 20.58 17.72
C ASP A 13 5.12 20.40 16.23
N ALA A 14 4.28 21.29 15.70
CA ALA A 14 4.06 21.48 14.30
C ALA A 14 5.41 21.97 13.78
N GLY A 15 6.18 21.03 13.23
CA GLY A 15 7.41 21.30 12.52
C GLY A 15 7.23 22.57 11.70
N ASP A 16 8.13 23.51 11.92
CA ASP A 16 8.03 24.91 11.57
C ASP A 16 7.50 25.13 10.14
N TRP A 17 6.18 25.37 10.03
CA TRP A 17 5.54 25.72 8.76
C TRP A 17 5.88 27.17 8.34
N SER A 18 6.67 27.91 9.14
CA SER A 18 6.88 29.34 8.94
C SER A 18 7.75 29.72 7.73
N GLU A 19 8.53 28.80 7.17
CA GLU A 19 9.35 29.08 5.97
C GLU A 19 8.54 29.20 4.65
N THR A 20 7.21 29.00 4.67
CA THR A 20 6.34 29.05 3.49
C THR A 20 5.35 30.21 3.49
N THR A 21 5.74 31.38 3.98
CA THR A 21 4.83 32.53 4.15
C THR A 21 4.17 33.02 2.85
N LYS A 22 4.78 32.80 1.67
CA LYS A 22 4.20 33.13 0.34
C LYS A 22 3.24 32.08 -0.22
N TYR A 23 3.25 30.86 0.30
CA TYR A 23 2.35 29.78 -0.15
C TYR A 23 1.04 29.71 0.65
N SER A 24 0.91 30.46 1.75
CA SER A 24 -0.17 30.28 2.74
C SER A 24 -1.58 30.62 2.22
N ALA A 25 -1.80 31.78 1.61
CA ALA A 25 -3.14 32.20 1.20
C ALA A 25 -3.69 31.33 0.05
N VAL A 26 -2.89 31.08 -1.00
CA VAL A 26 -3.30 30.23 -2.12
C VAL A 26 -3.50 28.78 -1.66
N ALA A 27 -2.62 28.25 -0.81
CA ALA A 27 -2.80 26.90 -0.26
C ALA A 27 -4.04 26.80 0.64
N GLU A 28 -4.34 27.84 1.42
CA GLU A 28 -5.53 27.90 2.27
C GLU A 28 -6.81 27.96 1.42
N GLU A 29 -6.86 28.82 0.39
CA GLU A 29 -7.98 28.90 -0.55
C GLU A 29 -8.17 27.59 -1.31
N ALA A 30 -7.09 26.99 -1.81
CA ALA A 30 -7.13 25.70 -2.47
C ALA A 30 -7.62 24.59 -1.52
N SER A 31 -7.22 24.61 -0.25
CA SER A 31 -7.70 23.66 0.77
C SER A 31 -9.18 23.84 1.07
N LYS A 32 -9.67 25.09 1.16
CA LYS A 32 -11.10 25.40 1.32
C LYS A 32 -11.92 24.91 0.13
N LEU A 33 -11.42 25.14 -1.09
CA LEU A 33 -12.07 24.65 -2.31
C LEU A 33 -12.08 23.12 -2.36
N ALA A 34 -10.95 22.47 -2.07
CA ALA A 34 -10.85 21.01 -2.02
C ALA A 34 -11.83 20.40 -1.01
N TYR A 35 -11.94 21.01 0.18
CA TYR A 35 -12.93 20.61 1.20
C TYR A 35 -14.37 20.76 0.69
N ALA A 36 -14.71 21.89 0.07
CA ALA A 36 -16.05 22.14 -0.44
C ALA A 36 -16.42 21.13 -1.53
N VAL A 37 -15.54 20.89 -2.51
CA VAL A 37 -15.74 19.92 -3.59
C VAL A 37 -15.90 18.50 -3.03
N GLN A 38 -15.06 18.09 -2.08
CA GLN A 38 -15.18 16.79 -1.43
C GLN A 38 -16.52 16.65 -0.70
N LYS A 39 -16.94 17.67 0.04
CA LYS A 39 -18.21 17.67 0.78
C LYS A 39 -19.43 17.60 -0.15
N ASP A 40 -19.41 18.34 -1.27
CA ASP A 40 -20.49 18.34 -2.25
C ASP A 40 -20.56 17.00 -2.98
N LEU A 41 -19.40 16.45 -3.41
CA LEU A 41 -19.31 15.11 -3.98
C LEU A 41 -19.93 14.08 -3.05
N GLU A 42 -19.53 14.08 -1.77
CA GLU A 42 -20.08 13.14 -0.79
C GLU A 42 -21.59 13.30 -0.62
N SER A 43 -22.07 14.53 -0.44
CA SER A 43 -23.48 14.80 -0.18
C SER A 43 -24.38 14.39 -1.36
N ILE A 44 -23.95 14.70 -2.58
CA ILE A 44 -24.68 14.35 -3.80
C ILE A 44 -24.66 12.84 -4.02
N THR A 45 -23.48 12.20 -3.94
CA THR A 45 -23.36 10.76 -4.18
C THR A 45 -24.12 9.93 -3.14
N LEU A 46 -24.05 10.29 -1.86
CA LEU A 46 -24.82 9.60 -0.82
C LEU A 46 -26.33 9.69 -1.05
N LYS A 47 -26.84 10.86 -1.49
CA LYS A 47 -28.24 11.01 -1.85
C LYS A 47 -28.63 10.10 -3.00
N LEU A 48 -27.86 10.10 -4.10
CA LEU A 48 -28.13 9.27 -5.27
C LEU A 48 -28.14 7.77 -4.93
N ILE A 49 -27.16 7.30 -4.15
CA ILE A 49 -27.08 5.89 -3.76
C ILE A 49 -28.22 5.52 -2.80
N LYS A 50 -28.59 6.40 -1.87
CA LYS A 50 -29.73 6.18 -0.97
C LYS A 50 -31.05 6.08 -1.72
N ASP A 51 -31.25 6.96 -2.70
CA ASP A 51 -32.43 6.93 -3.57
C ASP A 51 -32.44 5.62 -4.38
N LEU A 52 -31.32 5.22 -4.96
CA LEU A 52 -31.18 3.94 -5.68
C LEU A 52 -31.51 2.74 -4.77
N LYS A 53 -31.01 2.72 -3.53
CA LYS A 53 -31.30 1.67 -2.56
C LYS A 53 -32.80 1.58 -2.27
N THR A 54 -33.45 2.73 -2.08
CA THR A 54 -34.89 2.80 -1.78
C THR A 54 -35.74 2.27 -2.94
N HIS A 55 -35.37 2.61 -4.18
CA HIS A 55 -36.10 2.18 -5.37
C HIS A 55 -35.88 0.69 -5.70
N THR A 56 -34.67 0.17 -5.49
CA THR A 56 -34.32 -1.21 -5.85
C THR A 56 -34.57 -2.22 -4.74
N GLY A 57 -34.62 -1.78 -3.47
CA GLY A 57 -34.63 -2.67 -2.31
C GLY A 57 -33.33 -3.48 -2.14
N ALA A 58 -32.27 -3.13 -2.87
CA ALA A 58 -31.01 -3.88 -2.86
C ALA A 58 -30.35 -3.83 -1.47
N LYS A 59 -29.92 -4.99 -0.99
CA LYS A 59 -29.22 -5.13 0.31
C LYS A 59 -27.72 -4.90 0.20
N ASN A 60 -27.14 -5.11 -0.98
CA ASN A 60 -25.71 -5.00 -1.23
C ASN A 60 -25.43 -3.95 -2.32
N LEU A 61 -24.26 -3.32 -2.24
CA LEU A 61 -23.79 -2.33 -3.20
C LEU A 61 -22.45 -2.76 -3.80
N CYS A 62 -22.34 -2.71 -5.13
CA CYS A 62 -21.07 -2.68 -5.82
C CYS A 62 -20.87 -1.26 -6.38
N PHE A 63 -19.74 -0.62 -6.06
CA PHE A 63 -19.47 0.76 -6.48
C PHE A 63 -18.21 0.83 -7.35
N VAL A 64 -18.37 1.31 -8.57
CA VAL A 64 -17.34 1.41 -9.62
C VAL A 64 -17.40 2.77 -10.31
N GLY A 65 -16.46 3.05 -11.21
CA GLY A 65 -16.14 4.35 -11.76
C GLY A 65 -14.98 5.01 -11.01
N GLY A 66 -14.31 5.98 -11.63
CA GLY A 66 -13.14 6.65 -11.03
C GLY A 66 -13.41 7.30 -9.66
N VAL A 67 -14.64 7.74 -9.40
CA VAL A 67 -15.09 8.25 -8.09
C VAL A 67 -15.01 7.16 -7.00
N GLY A 68 -15.10 5.88 -7.36
CA GLY A 68 -14.92 4.74 -6.45
C GLY A 68 -13.54 4.65 -5.82
N LEU A 69 -12.54 5.39 -6.30
CA LEU A 69 -11.23 5.53 -5.64
C LEU A 69 -11.27 6.46 -4.41
N ASN A 70 -12.37 7.18 -4.19
CA ASN A 70 -12.54 8.10 -3.06
C ASN A 70 -12.88 7.33 -1.78
N SER A 71 -11.85 6.98 -1.01
CA SER A 71 -12.00 6.16 0.20
C SER A 71 -12.79 6.83 1.32
N VAL A 72 -12.80 8.17 1.35
CA VAL A 72 -13.58 8.96 2.33
C VAL A 72 -15.06 8.78 2.04
N LEU A 73 -15.47 8.99 0.79
CA LEU A 73 -16.82 8.72 0.31
C LEU A 73 -17.22 7.26 0.56
N ASN A 74 -16.37 6.31 0.20
CA ASN A 74 -16.65 4.88 0.39
C ASN A 74 -16.90 4.53 1.87
N GLY A 75 -16.14 5.12 2.79
CA GLY A 75 -16.36 4.95 4.22
C GLY A 75 -17.69 5.52 4.68
N ARG A 76 -18.10 6.68 4.15
CA ARG A 76 -19.43 7.24 4.42
C ARG A 76 -20.55 6.36 3.87
N ILE A 77 -20.42 5.88 2.62
CA ILE A 77 -21.38 4.94 2.01
C ILE A 77 -21.58 3.71 2.89
N SER A 78 -20.49 3.09 3.33
CA SER A 78 -20.51 1.89 4.15
C SER A 78 -21.20 2.10 5.50
N ARG A 79 -20.93 3.22 6.17
CA ARG A 79 -21.50 3.50 7.51
C ARG A 79 -22.91 4.08 7.49
N GLU A 80 -23.24 4.93 6.52
CA GLU A 80 -24.44 5.78 6.57
C GLU A 80 -25.62 5.20 5.78
N LEU A 81 -25.38 4.39 4.76
CA LEU A 81 -26.43 3.93 3.84
C LEU A 81 -27.02 2.55 4.20
N GLY A 82 -26.45 1.88 5.19
CA GLY A 82 -26.97 0.65 5.78
C GLY A 82 -27.08 -0.53 4.81
N PHE A 83 -26.18 -0.63 3.83
CA PHE A 83 -26.06 -1.85 3.03
C PHE A 83 -25.46 -2.96 3.88
N ASP A 84 -25.88 -4.20 3.65
CA ASP A 84 -25.32 -5.39 4.30
C ASP A 84 -23.85 -5.60 3.87
N LYS A 85 -23.56 -5.34 2.59
CA LYS A 85 -22.20 -5.36 2.03
C LYS A 85 -22.00 -4.24 1.04
N VAL A 86 -20.82 -3.60 1.11
CA VAL A 86 -20.34 -2.63 0.11
C VAL A 86 -19.04 -3.18 -0.47
N TYR A 87 -19.03 -3.40 -1.78
CA TYR A 87 -17.87 -3.89 -2.51
C TYR A 87 -17.35 -2.81 -3.46
N ILE A 88 -16.06 -2.50 -3.33
CA ILE A 88 -15.32 -1.64 -4.25
C ILE A 88 -14.13 -2.48 -4.73
N PRO A 89 -14.01 -2.77 -6.04
CA PRO A 89 -12.88 -3.54 -6.56
C PRO A 89 -11.57 -2.73 -6.41
N PRO A 90 -10.39 -3.37 -6.52
CA PRO A 90 -9.10 -2.69 -6.41
C PRO A 90 -8.81 -1.73 -7.58
N TYR A 91 -9.50 -1.91 -8.71
CA TYR A 91 -9.43 -1.10 -9.95
C TYR A 91 -10.81 -0.54 -10.33
N PRO A 92 -11.47 0.28 -9.50
CA PRO A 92 -12.84 0.71 -9.77
C PRO A 92 -12.95 1.67 -10.95
N GLY A 93 -11.86 2.30 -11.40
CA GLY A 93 -11.86 3.26 -12.49
C GLY A 93 -11.75 2.63 -13.87
N ASP A 94 -11.24 3.42 -14.82
CA ASP A 94 -11.06 3.00 -16.20
C ASP A 94 -10.06 1.85 -16.34
N ASP A 95 -9.14 1.73 -15.38
CA ASP A 95 -8.21 0.60 -15.22
C ASP A 95 -8.92 -0.75 -15.06
N GLY A 96 -10.17 -0.75 -14.59
CA GLY A 96 -11.01 -1.94 -14.46
C GLY A 96 -11.84 -2.32 -15.68
N ILE A 97 -11.92 -1.47 -16.71
CA ILE A 97 -12.85 -1.67 -17.83
C ILE A 97 -12.55 -2.96 -18.59
N ALA A 98 -11.27 -3.26 -18.83
CA ALA A 98 -10.87 -4.48 -19.53
C ALA A 98 -11.36 -5.75 -18.80
N VAL A 99 -11.26 -5.76 -17.46
CA VAL A 99 -11.77 -6.84 -16.62
C VAL A 99 -13.30 -6.91 -16.71
N GLY A 100 -13.98 -5.75 -16.65
CA GLY A 100 -15.42 -5.65 -16.80
C GLY A 100 -15.94 -6.17 -18.15
N CYS A 101 -15.27 -5.82 -19.26
CA CYS A 101 -15.59 -6.30 -20.60
C CYS A 101 -15.39 -7.81 -20.72
N CYS A 102 -14.30 -8.35 -20.16
CA CYS A 102 -14.06 -9.80 -20.11
C CYS A 102 -15.17 -10.51 -19.31
N ALA A 103 -15.50 -9.99 -18.12
CA ALA A 103 -16.58 -10.53 -17.29
C ALA A 103 -17.94 -10.47 -18.01
N PHE A 104 -18.25 -9.37 -18.70
CA PHE A 104 -19.47 -9.24 -19.50
C PHE A 104 -19.52 -10.27 -20.63
N GLY A 105 -18.42 -10.43 -21.38
CA GLY A 105 -18.33 -11.43 -22.45
C GLY A 105 -18.57 -12.86 -21.94
N LEU A 106 -17.99 -13.21 -20.78
CA LEU A 106 -18.10 -14.54 -20.18
C LEU A 106 -19.46 -14.81 -19.51
N PHE A 107 -20.02 -13.83 -18.80
CA PHE A 107 -21.20 -14.01 -17.94
C PHE A 107 -22.50 -13.42 -18.49
N SER A 108 -22.45 -12.76 -19.66
CA SER A 108 -23.65 -12.45 -20.42
C SER A 108 -24.42 -13.73 -20.78
N GLU A 109 -25.70 -13.60 -21.11
CA GLU A 109 -26.52 -14.74 -21.53
C GLU A 109 -25.88 -15.49 -22.71
N HIS A 110 -25.27 -14.76 -23.65
CA HIS A 110 -24.52 -15.35 -24.76
C HIS A 110 -23.26 -16.08 -24.29
N GLY A 111 -22.47 -15.45 -23.42
CA GLY A 111 -21.27 -16.06 -22.83
C GLY A 111 -21.56 -17.35 -22.07
N ARG A 112 -22.63 -17.36 -21.26
CA ARG A 112 -23.06 -18.56 -20.52
C ARG A 112 -23.44 -19.71 -21.45
N LYS A 113 -24.19 -19.45 -22.52
CA LYS A 113 -24.54 -20.48 -23.53
C LYS A 113 -23.29 -21.10 -24.17
N VAL A 114 -22.26 -20.29 -24.43
CA VAL A 114 -20.97 -20.79 -24.97
C VAL A 114 -20.22 -21.61 -23.91
N LEU A 115 -20.22 -21.18 -22.65
CA LEU A 115 -19.57 -21.89 -21.54
C LEU A 115 -20.27 -23.21 -21.18
N GLU A 116 -21.59 -23.26 -21.23
CA GLU A 116 -22.39 -24.48 -20.99
C GLU A 116 -22.14 -25.55 -22.07
N GLN A 117 -21.75 -25.13 -23.27
CA GLN A 117 -21.35 -26.02 -24.37
C GLN A 117 -19.88 -26.48 -24.27
N GLN A 118 -19.09 -25.88 -23.38
CA GLN A 118 -17.73 -26.32 -23.09
C GLN A 118 -17.71 -27.13 -21.79
N GLU A 119 -17.18 -28.34 -21.83
CA GLU A 119 -17.13 -29.25 -20.66
C GLU A 119 -16.30 -28.68 -19.47
N GLN A 120 -15.59 -27.56 -19.64
CA GLN A 120 -14.79 -26.92 -18.61
C GLN A 120 -15.13 -25.43 -18.50
N SER A 121 -15.77 -25.04 -17.39
CA SER A 121 -15.81 -23.63 -16.99
C SER A 121 -14.39 -23.10 -16.77
N PRO A 122 -14.08 -21.84 -17.17
CA PRO A 122 -12.77 -21.27 -16.95
C PRO A 122 -12.45 -21.20 -15.46
N LYS A 123 -11.36 -21.84 -15.05
CA LYS A 123 -10.90 -21.92 -13.64
C LYS A 123 -10.68 -20.53 -13.00
N LEU A 124 -10.52 -19.49 -13.81
CA LEU A 124 -10.18 -18.13 -13.39
C LEU A 124 -11.23 -17.46 -12.48
N TRP A 125 -12.47 -17.96 -12.45
CA TRP A 125 -13.60 -17.31 -11.77
C TRP A 125 -14.29 -18.16 -10.70
N ALA A 126 -13.60 -19.16 -10.13
CA ALA A 126 -14.13 -19.98 -9.03
C ALA A 126 -14.28 -19.22 -7.70
N GLY A 127 -13.86 -17.95 -7.64
CA GLY A 127 -13.95 -17.07 -6.47
C GLY A 127 -13.75 -15.60 -6.86
N PRO A 128 -13.67 -14.67 -5.88
CA PRO A 128 -13.32 -13.27 -6.13
C PRO A 128 -11.99 -13.19 -6.90
N LEU A 129 -11.92 -12.32 -7.92
CA LEU A 129 -10.67 -12.14 -8.65
C LEU A 129 -9.62 -11.60 -7.67
N SER A 130 -8.52 -12.35 -7.50
CA SER A 130 -7.38 -11.88 -6.73
C SER A 130 -6.86 -10.57 -7.29
N PRO A 131 -6.50 -9.56 -6.48
CA PRO A 131 -5.88 -8.34 -6.97
C PRO A 131 -4.48 -8.61 -7.53
N TYR A 132 -3.84 -9.74 -7.20
CA TYR A 132 -2.44 -10.04 -7.52
C TYR A 132 -2.28 -10.66 -8.90
N GLN A 133 -2.63 -9.89 -9.93
CA GLN A 133 -2.66 -10.33 -11.33
C GLN A 133 -1.41 -9.96 -12.13
N GLY A 134 -0.43 -9.26 -11.53
CA GLY A 134 0.81 -8.91 -12.19
C GLY A 134 1.65 -10.10 -12.65
N PRO A 135 2.65 -9.90 -13.51
CA PRO A 135 3.63 -10.92 -13.90
C PRO A 135 4.16 -11.75 -12.72
N LYS A 136 4.37 -13.05 -12.97
CA LYS A 136 5.14 -13.91 -12.07
C LYS A 136 6.55 -14.02 -12.63
N TYR A 137 7.53 -13.53 -11.89
CA TYR A 137 8.93 -13.58 -12.27
C TYR A 137 9.56 -14.92 -11.88
N SER A 138 10.45 -15.43 -12.72
CA SER A 138 11.23 -16.63 -12.48
C SER A 138 12.45 -16.34 -11.60
N LEU A 139 13.06 -17.39 -11.04
CA LEU A 139 14.33 -17.27 -10.33
C LEU A 139 15.43 -16.67 -11.23
N THR A 140 15.40 -16.97 -12.54
CA THR A 140 16.33 -16.39 -13.51
C THR A 140 16.14 -14.88 -13.63
N ASP A 141 14.89 -14.39 -13.77
CA ASP A 141 14.61 -12.95 -13.86
C ASP A 141 15.10 -12.20 -12.61
N LEU A 142 14.91 -12.81 -11.44
CA LEU A 142 15.34 -12.27 -10.15
C LEU A 142 16.87 -12.21 -10.05
N GLN A 143 17.55 -13.29 -10.43
CA GLN A 143 19.00 -13.37 -10.39
C GLN A 143 19.64 -12.39 -11.38
N GLU A 144 19.15 -12.33 -12.62
CA GLU A 144 19.65 -11.38 -13.63
C GLU A 144 19.52 -9.93 -13.16
N ALA A 145 18.39 -9.57 -12.53
CA ALA A 145 18.19 -8.24 -11.97
C ALA A 145 19.19 -7.93 -10.84
N MET A 146 19.43 -8.88 -9.92
CA MET A 146 20.41 -8.74 -8.84
C MET A 146 21.84 -8.63 -9.37
N ASP A 147 22.23 -9.53 -10.28
CA ASP A 147 23.57 -9.59 -10.87
C ASP A 147 23.91 -8.29 -11.61
N SER A 148 22.94 -7.72 -12.34
CA SER A 148 23.12 -6.45 -13.05
C SER A 148 23.46 -5.26 -12.13
N SER A 149 23.13 -5.38 -10.84
CA SER A 149 23.32 -4.33 -9.83
C SER A 149 24.31 -4.73 -8.72
N LEU A 150 24.94 -5.91 -8.83
CA LEU A 150 25.78 -6.51 -7.79
C LEU A 150 26.89 -5.58 -7.24
N PRO A 151 27.55 -4.72 -8.04
CA PRO A 151 28.52 -3.75 -7.51
C PRO A 151 27.99 -2.83 -6.38
N TRP A 152 26.67 -2.62 -6.34
CA TRP A 152 26.01 -1.70 -5.40
C TRP A 152 25.26 -2.42 -4.27
N LEU A 153 25.20 -3.75 -4.31
CA LEU A 153 24.35 -4.54 -3.43
C LEU A 153 25.18 -5.46 -2.52
N LEU A 154 24.64 -5.69 -1.34
CA LEU A 154 24.95 -6.84 -0.50
C LEU A 154 23.69 -7.67 -0.41
N ILE A 155 23.81 -8.96 -0.69
CA ILE A 155 22.67 -9.87 -0.80
C ILE A 155 22.87 -11.00 0.19
N GLU A 156 21.93 -11.14 1.11
CA GLU A 156 21.85 -12.25 2.05
C GLU A 156 20.64 -13.12 1.71
N GLU A 157 20.77 -14.44 1.89
CA GLU A 157 19.64 -15.37 1.80
C GLU A 157 19.18 -15.77 3.19
N ALA A 158 17.89 -15.59 3.47
CA ALA A 158 17.27 -16.12 4.68
C ALA A 158 17.20 -17.65 4.60
N GLN A 159 17.48 -18.34 5.71
CA GLN A 159 17.44 -19.79 5.82
C GLN A 159 16.00 -20.32 5.87
N SER A 160 15.05 -19.47 6.24
CA SER A 160 13.63 -19.79 6.30
C SER A 160 12.76 -18.53 6.16
N VAL A 161 11.48 -18.73 5.85
CA VAL A 161 10.48 -17.65 5.83
C VAL A 161 10.31 -17.02 7.21
N ASP A 162 10.41 -17.82 8.29
CA ASP A 162 10.31 -17.31 9.66
C ASP A 162 11.48 -16.37 10.01
N GLU A 163 12.70 -16.73 9.61
CA GLU A 163 13.87 -15.85 9.76
C GLU A 163 13.70 -14.58 8.94
N PHE A 164 13.26 -14.70 7.68
CA PHE A 164 13.01 -13.57 6.78
C PHE A 164 12.03 -12.56 7.40
N VAL A 165 10.89 -13.06 7.88
CA VAL A 165 9.87 -12.26 8.57
C VAL A 165 10.43 -11.65 9.86
N HIS A 166 11.15 -12.44 10.66
CA HIS A 166 11.70 -11.97 11.93
C HIS A 166 12.69 -10.82 11.73
N ARG A 167 13.63 -10.96 10.80
CA ARG A 167 14.60 -9.91 10.47
C ARG A 167 13.90 -8.62 10.05
N MET A 168 12.90 -8.72 9.19
CA MET A 168 12.15 -7.56 8.73
C MET A 168 11.34 -6.86 9.83
N VAL A 169 10.71 -7.64 10.72
CA VAL A 169 9.98 -7.09 11.87
C VAL A 169 10.92 -6.36 12.81
N GLN A 170 12.14 -6.88 13.02
CA GLN A 170 13.15 -6.23 13.83
C GLN A 170 13.58 -4.88 13.23
N GLU A 171 13.90 -4.84 11.94
CA GLU A 171 14.23 -3.59 11.23
C GLU A 171 13.13 -2.52 11.42
N MET A 172 11.88 -2.90 11.20
CA MET A 172 10.74 -1.98 11.37
C MET A 172 10.61 -1.50 12.83
N ALA A 173 10.70 -2.42 13.80
CA ALA A 173 10.62 -2.07 15.23
C ALA A 173 11.73 -1.11 15.66
N ASP A 174 12.93 -1.27 15.10
CA ASP A 174 14.07 -0.38 15.29
C ASP A 174 13.87 0.99 14.63
N GLY A 175 12.81 1.15 13.82
CA GLY A 175 12.39 2.41 13.21
C GLY A 175 12.86 2.59 11.79
N GLN A 176 13.36 1.53 11.17
CA GLN A 176 13.76 1.55 9.78
C GLN A 176 12.54 1.49 8.87
N VAL A 177 12.67 2.13 7.71
CA VAL A 177 11.75 1.98 6.58
C VAL A 177 12.32 0.90 5.67
N ILE A 178 11.49 -0.08 5.32
CA ILE A 178 11.92 -1.22 4.51
C ILE A 178 11.07 -1.34 3.25
N ALA A 179 11.66 -1.85 2.18
CA ALA A 179 10.96 -2.19 0.95
C ALA A 179 10.60 -3.67 0.94
N TRP A 180 9.39 -3.97 0.49
CA TRP A 180 8.80 -5.29 0.42
C TRP A 180 8.34 -5.57 -1.01
N TRP A 181 8.95 -6.57 -1.64
CA TRP A 181 8.70 -6.94 -3.03
C TRP A 181 8.45 -8.45 -3.11
N GLN A 182 7.21 -8.88 -3.33
CA GLN A 182 6.80 -10.29 -3.25
C GLN A 182 5.84 -10.69 -4.36
N GLY A 183 6.05 -11.87 -4.95
CA GLY A 183 5.10 -12.53 -5.83
C GLY A 183 4.60 -11.66 -6.99
N ARG A 184 3.38 -11.95 -7.44
CA ARG A 184 2.68 -11.17 -8.48
C ARG A 184 2.29 -9.81 -7.92
N SER A 185 2.50 -8.72 -8.64
CA SER A 185 2.08 -7.40 -8.17
C SER A 185 0.56 -7.27 -8.07
N GLU A 186 0.13 -6.33 -7.22
CA GLU A 186 -1.27 -5.93 -7.10
C GLU A 186 -1.75 -5.05 -8.27
N ALA A 187 -2.99 -5.25 -8.70
CA ALA A 187 -3.66 -4.44 -9.70
C ALA A 187 -4.32 -3.21 -9.05
N GLY A 188 -4.32 -2.09 -9.78
CA GLY A 188 -4.88 -0.81 -9.33
C GLY A 188 -3.85 0.12 -8.69
N PRO A 189 -4.27 1.27 -8.16
CA PRO A 189 -3.35 2.36 -7.78
C PRO A 189 -2.78 2.22 -6.36
N ARG A 190 -3.10 1.14 -5.63
CA ARG A 190 -2.72 0.96 -4.22
C ARG A 190 -1.79 -0.23 -4.12
N ALA A 191 -0.70 -0.07 -3.36
CA ALA A 191 0.04 -1.23 -2.89
C ALA A 191 -0.73 -1.89 -1.75
N LEU A 192 -0.84 -3.21 -1.83
CA LEU A 192 -1.63 -4.09 -0.99
C LEU A 192 -0.76 -5.19 -0.36
N GLY A 193 0.54 -4.92 -0.18
CA GLY A 193 1.46 -5.88 0.44
C GLY A 193 2.22 -6.75 -0.56
N HIS A 194 2.37 -6.36 -1.82
CA HIS A 194 3.25 -7.06 -2.79
C HIS A 194 4.33 -6.14 -3.38
N ARG A 195 4.03 -4.85 -3.53
CA ARG A 195 5.00 -3.82 -3.93
C ARG A 195 4.92 -2.64 -2.97
N SER A 196 5.41 -2.83 -1.75
CA SER A 196 5.13 -1.94 -0.62
C SER A 196 6.38 -1.40 0.04
N ILE A 197 6.30 -0.18 0.56
CA ILE A 197 7.22 0.36 1.56
C ILE A 197 6.49 0.26 2.90
N LEU A 198 7.12 -0.38 3.87
CA LEU A 198 6.55 -0.65 5.17
C LEU A 198 7.34 0.02 6.28
N ALA A 199 6.64 0.42 7.33
CA ALA A 199 7.23 1.07 8.50
C ALA A 199 6.39 0.86 9.76
N ASP A 200 6.99 1.19 10.90
CA ASP A 200 6.33 1.15 12.21
C ASP A 200 5.27 2.26 12.34
N PRO A 201 3.97 1.92 12.51
CA PRO A 201 2.91 2.91 12.60
C PRO A 201 2.90 3.69 13.92
N ARG A 202 3.64 3.22 14.93
CA ARG A 202 3.69 3.80 16.28
C ARG A 202 4.50 5.09 16.34
N LYS A 203 5.40 5.31 15.37
CA LYS A 203 6.35 6.44 15.35
C LYS A 203 5.79 7.60 14.54
N ALA A 204 5.32 8.66 15.20
CA ALA A 204 4.75 9.84 14.51
C ALA A 204 5.72 10.48 13.50
N SER A 205 7.03 10.48 13.80
CA SER A 205 8.09 10.96 12.92
C SER A 205 8.17 10.23 11.57
N MET A 206 7.58 9.03 11.47
CA MET A 206 7.60 8.23 10.24
C MET A 206 6.85 8.93 9.09
N VAL A 207 5.81 9.71 9.40
CA VAL A 207 5.04 10.45 8.38
C VAL A 207 5.91 11.49 7.68
N SER A 208 6.59 12.33 8.47
CA SER A 208 7.44 13.40 7.93
C SER A 208 8.66 12.80 7.24
N PHE A 209 9.26 11.75 7.80
CA PHE A 209 10.38 11.05 7.19
C PHE A 209 10.01 10.44 5.83
N ILE A 210 8.94 9.66 5.73
CA ILE A 210 8.57 9.01 4.46
C ILE A 210 8.16 10.07 3.42
N ASN A 211 7.34 11.06 3.78
CA ASN A 211 6.94 12.10 2.83
C ASN A 211 8.14 12.89 2.29
N SER A 212 9.08 13.29 3.15
CA SER A 212 10.22 14.13 2.74
C SER A 212 11.40 13.36 2.15
N LYS A 213 11.84 12.27 2.80
CA LYS A 213 13.08 11.56 2.48
C LYS A 213 12.89 10.39 1.52
N VAL A 214 11.74 9.70 1.60
CA VAL A 214 11.47 8.53 0.76
C VAL A 214 10.71 8.90 -0.51
N LYS A 215 9.70 9.78 -0.39
CA LYS A 215 8.76 10.10 -1.47
C LYS A 215 8.99 11.46 -2.13
N GLY A 216 9.69 12.39 -1.47
CA GLY A 216 9.86 13.75 -1.96
C GLY A 216 8.54 14.45 -2.30
N ARG A 217 7.52 14.28 -1.45
CA ARG A 217 6.15 14.80 -1.65
C ARG A 217 5.66 15.61 -0.46
N GLU A 218 4.47 16.17 -0.58
CA GLU A 218 3.90 17.11 0.39
C GLU A 218 3.69 16.46 1.78
N ALA A 219 3.96 17.21 2.85
CA ALA A 219 3.94 16.69 4.22
C ALA A 219 2.53 16.26 4.70
N PHE A 220 1.46 16.83 4.13
CA PHE A 220 0.08 16.52 4.52
C PHE A 220 -0.44 15.19 3.95
N ARG A 221 0.31 14.51 3.07
CA ARG A 221 -0.15 13.26 2.46
C ARG A 221 -0.24 12.15 3.53
N PRO A 222 -1.42 11.59 3.79
CA PRO A 222 -1.56 10.57 4.81
C PRO A 222 -1.02 9.21 4.35
N PHE A 223 -0.80 8.32 5.32
CA PHE A 223 -0.47 6.92 5.12
C PHE A 223 -1.58 6.01 5.66
N ALA A 224 -1.56 4.76 5.20
CA ALA A 224 -2.59 3.77 5.48
C ALA A 224 -1.99 2.61 6.28
N PRO A 225 -2.73 1.99 7.19
CA PRO A 225 -2.33 0.75 7.82
C PRO A 225 -2.79 -0.47 7.00
N SER A 226 -1.94 -1.49 6.98
CA SER A 226 -2.37 -2.87 6.73
C SER A 226 -2.54 -3.56 8.08
N VAL A 227 -3.78 -3.97 8.40
CA VAL A 227 -4.19 -4.50 9.71
C VAL A 227 -4.69 -5.93 9.59
N LEU A 228 -4.40 -6.77 10.58
CA LEU A 228 -5.00 -8.09 10.70
C LEU A 228 -6.53 -7.96 10.79
N ALA A 229 -7.27 -8.56 9.86
CA ALA A 229 -8.72 -8.45 9.79
C ALA A 229 -9.41 -8.84 11.12
N ALA A 230 -8.91 -9.88 11.79
CA ALA A 230 -9.41 -10.33 13.09
C ALA A 230 -9.31 -9.28 14.20
N GLU A 231 -8.30 -8.41 14.14
CA GLU A 231 -7.99 -7.43 15.17
C GLU A 231 -8.55 -6.03 14.85
N ALA A 232 -8.99 -5.79 13.61
CA ALA A 232 -9.39 -4.46 13.15
C ALA A 232 -10.53 -3.84 13.99
N HIS A 233 -11.48 -4.64 14.48
CA HIS A 233 -12.57 -4.19 15.34
C HIS A 233 -12.12 -3.60 16.68
N GLU A 234 -10.94 -3.94 17.17
CA GLU A 234 -10.40 -3.39 18.41
C GLU A 234 -9.80 -1.99 18.23
N TRP A 235 -9.50 -1.61 16.98
CA TRP A 235 -8.76 -0.39 16.64
C TRP A 235 -9.60 0.64 15.89
N PHE A 236 -10.59 0.19 15.13
CA PHE A 236 -11.39 1.04 14.25
C PHE A 236 -12.88 0.89 14.53
N GLU A 237 -13.62 1.98 14.35
CA GLU A 237 -15.07 2.00 14.56
C GLU A 237 -15.82 1.26 13.44
N GLY A 238 -16.95 0.66 13.79
CA GLY A 238 -17.88 0.06 12.82
C GLY A 238 -17.35 -1.19 12.11
N ILE A 239 -16.26 -1.79 12.58
CA ILE A 239 -15.71 -3.04 12.04
C ILE A 239 -16.23 -4.23 12.85
N PRO A 240 -16.83 -5.25 12.21
CA PRO A 240 -17.24 -6.48 12.90
C PRO A 240 -16.05 -7.30 13.41
N ALA A 241 -16.26 -8.07 14.47
CA ALA A 241 -15.24 -8.96 15.03
C ALA A 241 -15.08 -10.25 14.22
N GLY A 242 -13.86 -10.80 14.20
CA GLY A 242 -13.52 -12.09 13.56
C GLY A 242 -12.99 -11.95 12.13
N SER A 243 -12.14 -12.89 11.69
CA SER A 243 -11.37 -12.77 10.43
C SER A 243 -12.22 -12.56 9.18
N SER A 244 -13.28 -13.36 8.99
CA SER A 244 -14.11 -13.28 7.78
C SER A 244 -15.05 -12.07 7.76
N GLN A 245 -15.49 -11.60 8.94
CA GLN A 245 -16.39 -10.44 9.03
C GLN A 245 -15.62 -9.12 9.14
N GLY A 246 -14.40 -9.16 9.68
CA GLY A 246 -13.49 -8.03 9.80
C GLY A 246 -12.76 -7.71 8.49
N ASP A 247 -12.84 -8.55 7.46
CA ASP A 247 -12.28 -8.28 6.13
C ASP A 247 -13.14 -7.29 5.32
N VAL A 248 -13.28 -6.08 5.86
CA VAL A 248 -14.16 -5.04 5.32
C VAL A 248 -13.51 -4.20 4.24
N SER A 249 -12.17 -4.20 4.13
CA SER A 249 -11.43 -3.34 3.22
C SER A 249 -10.12 -3.98 2.73
N PRO A 250 -10.18 -5.11 2.01
CA PRO A 250 -8.97 -5.80 1.54
C PRO A 250 -8.13 -4.98 0.56
N TYR A 251 -8.71 -3.92 -0.04
CA TYR A 251 -8.08 -3.14 -1.12
C TYR A 251 -7.76 -1.69 -0.74
N MET A 252 -7.73 -1.36 0.55
CA MET A 252 -7.42 -0.01 1.01
C MET A 252 -8.43 1.05 0.51
N SER A 253 -9.70 0.63 0.37
CA SER A 253 -10.75 1.37 -0.33
C SER A 253 -11.68 2.15 0.60
N ILE A 254 -11.61 1.96 1.92
CA ILE A 254 -12.50 2.58 2.90
C ILE A 254 -11.69 3.27 4.00
N THR A 255 -12.13 4.46 4.41
CA THR A 255 -11.68 5.09 5.65
C THR A 255 -12.61 4.76 6.81
N SER A 256 -12.05 4.44 7.97
CA SER A 256 -12.79 4.36 9.24
C SER A 256 -12.17 5.27 10.30
N PHE A 257 -12.92 5.58 11.35
CA PHE A 257 -12.40 6.30 12.51
C PHE A 257 -11.55 5.36 13.36
N VAL A 258 -10.37 5.83 13.75
CA VAL A 258 -9.56 5.20 14.79
C VAL A 258 -10.23 5.49 16.13
N LYS A 259 -10.44 4.44 16.94
CA LYS A 259 -11.00 4.59 18.28
C LYS A 259 -10.16 5.57 19.11
N ASP A 260 -10.81 6.42 19.87
CA ASP A 260 -10.18 7.53 20.60
C ASP A 260 -8.99 7.06 21.47
N ASP A 261 -9.11 5.93 22.16
CA ASP A 261 -8.08 5.35 23.05
C ASP A 261 -6.90 4.69 22.32
N LYS A 262 -6.95 4.64 20.98
CA LYS A 262 -5.93 4.02 20.14
C LYS A 262 -5.15 5.02 19.28
N ARG A 263 -5.64 6.24 19.10
CA ARG A 263 -5.04 7.23 18.18
C ARG A 263 -3.57 7.49 18.45
N ASP A 264 -3.22 7.69 19.72
CA ASP A 264 -1.83 7.96 20.14
C ASP A 264 -0.91 6.74 20.00
N LYS A 265 -1.46 5.54 19.83
CA LYS A 265 -0.69 4.31 19.66
C LYS A 265 -0.26 4.07 18.21
N ILE A 266 -0.96 4.65 17.25
CA ILE A 266 -0.71 4.50 15.81
C ILE A 266 -0.73 5.85 15.08
N PRO A 267 0.05 6.85 15.56
CA PRO A 267 -0.01 8.21 15.04
C PRO A 267 0.41 8.31 13.57
N ALA A 268 1.25 7.40 13.06
CA ALA A 268 1.74 7.51 11.68
C ALA A 268 0.71 7.14 10.60
N VAL A 269 -0.38 6.50 11.01
CA VAL A 269 -1.48 6.03 10.14
C VAL A 269 -2.83 6.60 10.57
N THR A 270 -2.84 7.53 11.53
CA THR A 270 -4.02 8.26 11.99
C THR A 270 -4.00 9.66 11.40
N HIS A 271 -5.04 10.02 10.65
CA HIS A 271 -5.18 11.35 10.06
C HIS A 271 -5.53 12.39 11.13
N VAL A 272 -5.39 13.67 10.77
CA VAL A 272 -5.70 14.81 11.66
C VAL A 272 -7.16 14.80 12.16
N ASP A 273 -8.08 14.27 11.37
CA ASP A 273 -9.50 14.14 11.73
C ASP A 273 -9.82 12.83 12.49
N GLY A 274 -8.80 12.06 12.87
CA GLY A 274 -8.94 10.78 13.57
C GLY A 274 -9.33 9.60 12.66
N THR A 275 -9.40 9.80 11.35
CA THR A 275 -9.66 8.69 10.40
C THR A 275 -8.39 7.96 9.98
N SER A 276 -8.56 6.78 9.40
CA SER A 276 -7.49 6.00 8.79
C SER A 276 -8.05 5.20 7.61
N ARG A 277 -7.26 5.05 6.53
CA ARG A 277 -7.64 4.31 5.32
C ARG A 277 -7.09 2.89 5.38
N LEU A 278 -7.94 1.92 5.69
CA LEU A 278 -7.51 0.59 6.13
C LEU A 278 -7.32 -0.38 4.96
N GLN A 279 -6.25 -1.17 4.99
CA GLN A 279 -6.21 -2.47 4.32
C GLN A 279 -6.42 -3.58 5.36
N THR A 280 -7.46 -4.40 5.23
CA THR A 280 -7.65 -5.60 6.05
C THR A 280 -6.94 -6.79 5.42
N VAL A 281 -6.25 -7.58 6.25
CA VAL A 281 -5.42 -8.71 5.79
C VAL A 281 -5.86 -9.99 6.52
N THR A 282 -6.18 -11.02 5.74
CA THR A 282 -6.52 -12.36 6.25
C THR A 282 -5.41 -13.36 5.90
N GLN A 283 -5.35 -14.46 6.65
CA GLN A 283 -4.40 -15.55 6.38
C GLN A 283 -4.68 -16.23 5.03
N ASP A 284 -5.96 -16.35 4.66
CA ASP A 284 -6.37 -17.03 3.42
C ASP A 284 -6.10 -16.18 2.19
N SER A 285 -6.28 -14.86 2.29
CA SER A 285 -6.00 -13.94 1.19
C SER A 285 -4.51 -13.78 0.96
N GLU A 286 -3.74 -13.58 2.03
CA GLU A 286 -2.34 -13.17 1.96
C GLU A 286 -1.49 -13.77 3.09
N PRO A 287 -1.09 -15.05 3.00
CA PRO A 287 -0.51 -15.80 4.12
C PRO A 287 0.83 -15.23 4.60
N LEU A 288 1.70 -14.84 3.67
CA LEU A 288 3.01 -14.28 3.99
C LEU A 288 2.88 -12.89 4.63
N TYR A 289 2.07 -12.02 4.04
CA TYR A 289 1.87 -10.66 4.56
C TYR A 289 1.15 -10.69 5.92
N TYR A 290 0.19 -11.61 6.08
CA TYR A 290 -0.43 -11.91 7.36
C TYR A 290 0.61 -12.37 8.40
N ALA A 291 1.51 -13.30 8.04
CA ALA A 291 2.56 -13.78 8.94
C ALA A 291 3.49 -12.64 9.41
N LEU A 292 3.87 -11.74 8.50
CA LEU A 292 4.62 -10.52 8.82
C LEU A 292 3.91 -9.64 9.84
N ILE A 293 2.66 -9.25 9.56
CA ILE A 293 1.90 -8.36 10.43
C ILE A 293 1.64 -9.04 11.79
N LYS A 294 1.39 -10.36 11.79
CA LYS A 294 1.23 -11.14 13.03
C LYS A 294 2.52 -11.22 13.84
N ALA A 295 3.68 -11.34 13.19
CA ALA A 295 4.96 -11.29 13.86
C ALA A 295 5.24 -9.89 14.45
N PHE A 296 4.95 -8.84 13.70
CA PHE A 296 5.01 -7.46 14.20
C PHE A 296 4.08 -7.25 15.40
N PHE A 297 2.86 -7.81 15.33
CA PHE A 297 1.90 -7.75 16.43
C PHE A 297 2.44 -8.40 17.70
N ARG A 298 3.00 -9.62 17.60
CA ARG A 298 3.59 -10.31 18.75
C ARG A 298 4.71 -9.50 19.40
N LEU A 299 5.53 -8.81 18.61
CA LEU A 299 6.65 -8.02 19.12
C LEU A 299 6.19 -6.68 19.74
N THR A 300 5.19 -6.03 19.16
CA THR A 300 4.89 -4.61 19.43
C THR A 300 3.57 -4.36 20.15
N GLY A 301 2.67 -5.34 20.18
CA GLY A 301 1.29 -5.18 20.62
C GLY A 301 0.39 -4.42 19.63
N VAL A 302 0.88 -4.08 18.44
CA VAL A 302 0.12 -3.37 17.39
C VAL A 302 -0.11 -4.31 16.19
N PRO A 303 -1.38 -4.62 15.82
CA PRO A 303 -1.71 -5.63 14.81
C PRO A 303 -1.70 -5.08 13.37
N MET A 304 -0.85 -4.09 13.10
CA MET A 304 -0.79 -3.43 11.81
C MET A 304 0.59 -2.85 11.54
N VAL A 305 0.88 -2.64 10.26
CA VAL A 305 2.06 -1.91 9.78
C VAL A 305 1.62 -0.74 8.91
N LEU A 306 2.41 0.33 8.85
CA LEU A 306 2.22 1.36 7.84
C LEU A 306 2.53 0.77 6.47
N ASN A 307 1.66 0.99 5.49
CA ASN A 307 1.84 0.56 4.11
C ASN A 307 1.68 1.74 3.14
N THR A 308 2.66 1.89 2.23
CA THR A 308 2.56 2.78 1.08
C THR A 308 3.16 2.12 -0.16
N SER A 309 2.81 2.62 -1.35
CA SER A 309 3.35 2.13 -2.62
C SER A 309 4.87 2.05 -2.65
N PHE A 310 5.45 1.02 -3.26
CA PHE A 310 6.87 0.99 -3.54
C PHE A 310 7.16 1.71 -4.86
N ASN A 311 7.54 2.97 -4.72
CA ASN A 311 8.04 3.85 -5.78
C ASN A 311 8.76 5.03 -5.12
N THR A 312 10.05 5.21 -5.39
CA THR A 312 10.87 6.24 -4.72
C THR A 312 11.17 7.40 -5.65
N ILE A 313 11.05 7.18 -6.96
CA ILE A 313 11.19 8.22 -7.97
C ILE A 313 9.83 8.91 -8.16
N LYS A 314 9.83 10.24 -8.07
CA LYS A 314 8.62 11.04 -8.17
C LYS A 314 7.96 10.81 -9.54
N SER A 315 6.65 10.60 -9.51
CA SER A 315 5.80 10.36 -10.69
C SER A 315 6.00 9.02 -11.40
N GLU A 316 6.80 8.09 -10.86
CA GLU A 316 6.85 6.73 -11.39
C GLU A 316 5.68 5.87 -10.89
N PRO A 317 5.23 4.89 -11.71
CA PRO A 317 4.32 3.83 -11.26
C PRO A 317 4.90 3.05 -10.06
N ILE A 318 4.05 2.22 -9.46
CA ILE A 318 4.51 1.21 -8.50
C ILE A 318 5.50 0.28 -9.22
N THR A 319 6.57 -0.14 -8.55
CA THR A 319 7.57 -1.05 -9.13
C THR A 319 6.91 -2.34 -9.60
N GLU A 320 7.18 -2.78 -10.83
CA GLU A 320 6.63 -4.03 -11.36
C GLU A 320 7.68 -5.14 -11.38
N SER A 321 8.79 -4.93 -12.10
CA SER A 321 9.85 -5.92 -12.29
C SER A 321 10.86 -5.98 -11.14
N PRO A 322 11.62 -7.07 -11.00
CA PRO A 322 12.73 -7.14 -10.03
C PRO A 322 13.73 -5.99 -10.21
N SER A 323 14.06 -5.67 -11.47
CA SER A 323 14.92 -4.53 -11.82
C SER A 323 14.33 -3.19 -11.38
N ASP A 324 13.02 -3.00 -11.49
CA ASP A 324 12.35 -1.81 -10.96
C ASP A 324 12.45 -1.73 -9.44
N GLY A 325 12.25 -2.85 -8.75
CA GLY A 325 12.38 -2.94 -7.30
C GLY A 325 13.77 -2.54 -6.82
N ILE A 326 14.81 -3.11 -7.42
CA ILE A 326 16.22 -2.81 -7.11
C ILE A 326 16.55 -1.36 -7.46
N ARG A 327 16.17 -0.89 -8.65
CA ARG A 327 16.37 0.50 -9.08
C ARG A 327 15.72 1.49 -8.13
N SER A 328 14.47 1.24 -7.72
CA SER A 328 13.75 2.08 -6.78
C SER A 328 14.42 2.05 -5.39
N PHE A 329 14.84 0.88 -4.91
CA PHE A 329 15.60 0.75 -3.67
C PHE A 329 16.90 1.58 -3.71
N LEU A 330 17.75 1.40 -4.72
CA LEU A 330 18.99 2.15 -4.88
C LEU A 330 18.73 3.67 -4.96
N SER A 331 17.68 4.07 -5.67
CA SER A 331 17.27 5.47 -5.83
C SER A 331 16.76 6.13 -4.54
N ALA A 332 16.43 5.35 -3.51
CA ALA A 332 15.97 5.87 -2.22
C ALA A 332 17.09 6.54 -1.38
N ARG A 333 18.36 6.50 -1.83
CA ARG A 333 19.51 7.21 -1.22
C ARG A 333 19.62 7.05 0.31
N GLY A 334 19.40 5.83 0.81
CA GLY A 334 19.48 5.50 2.24
C GLY A 334 18.22 5.78 3.06
N SER A 335 17.15 6.31 2.45
CA SER A 335 15.87 6.49 3.16
C SER A 335 15.05 5.20 3.32
N ILE A 336 15.45 4.14 2.60
CA ILE A 336 14.96 2.77 2.78
C ILE A 336 16.17 1.92 3.16
N GLU A 337 16.12 1.27 4.31
CA GLU A 337 17.25 0.52 4.88
C GLU A 337 17.55 -0.73 4.06
N LYS A 338 16.55 -1.59 3.88
CA LYS A 338 16.68 -2.88 3.18
C LYS A 338 15.53 -3.14 2.22
N LEU A 339 15.81 -3.95 1.20
CA LEU A 339 14.84 -4.52 0.28
C LEU A 339 14.70 -6.03 0.58
N PHE A 340 13.49 -6.42 0.96
CA PHE A 340 13.09 -7.80 1.22
C PHE A 340 12.36 -8.34 0.00
N MET A 341 12.95 -9.32 -0.68
CA MET A 341 12.49 -9.82 -1.98
C MET A 341 12.21 -11.33 -1.96
N GLU A 342 11.02 -11.72 -2.44
CA GLU A 342 10.61 -13.11 -2.72
C GLU A 342 10.86 -14.09 -1.55
N SER A 343 10.56 -13.64 -0.32
CA SER A 343 10.66 -14.42 0.92
C SER A 343 12.03 -15.08 1.17
N LYS A 344 13.07 -14.58 0.50
CA LYS A 344 14.38 -15.22 0.47
C LYS A 344 15.50 -14.19 0.59
N TRP A 345 15.52 -13.19 -0.30
CA TRP A 345 16.65 -12.28 -0.39
C TRP A 345 16.46 -11.04 0.46
N ILE A 346 17.47 -10.73 1.26
CA ILE A 346 17.58 -9.53 2.08
C ILE A 346 18.71 -8.71 1.48
N ILE A 347 18.35 -7.61 0.85
CA ILE A 347 19.24 -6.81 0.02
C ILE A 347 19.50 -5.49 0.75
N SER A 348 20.78 -5.19 1.00
CA SER A 348 21.24 -3.89 1.49
C SER A 348 22.16 -3.22 0.46
N ARG A 349 22.45 -1.93 0.66
CA ARG A 349 23.43 -1.22 -0.18
C ARG A 349 24.82 -1.55 0.31
N ARG A 350 25.74 -1.79 -0.63
CA ARG A 350 27.16 -1.86 -0.31
C ARG A 350 27.62 -0.46 0.16
N PRO A 351 28.33 -0.36 1.30
CA PRO A 351 28.86 0.92 1.77
C PRO A 351 29.87 1.50 0.78
N PHE A 352 29.89 2.83 0.61
CA PHE A 352 30.83 3.52 -0.27
C PHE A 352 31.75 4.47 0.52
N PRO A 353 33.07 4.51 0.24
CA PRO A 353 33.80 3.70 -0.73
C PRO A 353 33.99 2.25 -0.25
N SER A 354 33.83 1.29 -1.15
CA SER A 354 33.97 -0.15 -0.86
C SER A 354 35.36 -0.70 -1.18
N LEU A 355 36.38 0.13 -1.33
CA LEU A 355 37.69 -0.33 -1.78
C LEU A 355 38.69 -0.33 -0.63
N ASP A 356 39.05 -1.54 -0.18
CA ASP A 356 40.47 -1.78 0.06
C ASP A 356 41.13 -1.88 -1.33
N LEU A 357 41.73 -0.79 -1.79
CA LEU A 357 42.41 -0.67 -3.09
C LEU A 357 43.67 -1.56 -3.21
N SER A 358 43.89 -2.51 -2.30
CA SER A 358 45.10 -3.33 -2.23
C SER A 358 45.01 -4.67 -2.98
N SER A 359 43.83 -5.09 -3.46
CA SER A 359 43.67 -6.35 -4.18
C SER A 359 43.09 -6.16 -5.59
N ASP A 360 43.88 -6.51 -6.61
CA ASP A 360 43.49 -6.44 -8.03
C ASP A 360 42.32 -7.39 -8.40
N GLU A 361 42.03 -8.40 -7.56
CA GLU A 361 40.96 -9.37 -7.81
C GLU A 361 39.55 -8.74 -7.75
N GLU A 362 39.27 -7.84 -6.81
CA GLU A 362 37.93 -7.25 -6.67
C GLU A 362 37.61 -6.24 -7.78
N LEU A 363 38.60 -5.52 -8.28
CA LEU A 363 38.45 -4.58 -9.40
C LEU A 363 38.02 -5.30 -10.69
N SER A 364 38.56 -6.48 -10.95
CA SER A 364 38.21 -7.30 -12.12
C SER A 364 36.78 -7.85 -12.08
N ALA A 365 36.26 -8.12 -10.87
CA ALA A 365 34.88 -8.56 -10.66
C ALA A 365 33.86 -7.41 -10.77
N VAL A 366 34.25 -6.19 -10.40
CA VAL A 366 33.38 -5.00 -10.44
C VAL A 366 33.32 -4.35 -11.83
N TYR A 367 34.40 -4.44 -12.63
CA TYR A 367 34.48 -3.84 -13.97
C TYR A 367 34.97 -4.84 -15.05
N PRO A 368 34.14 -5.83 -15.45
CA PRO A 368 34.57 -6.85 -16.43
C PRO A 368 34.76 -6.33 -17.87
N ARG A 369 34.55 -5.02 -18.14
CA ARG A 369 34.70 -4.41 -19.48
C ARG A 369 35.31 -3.02 -19.46
N MET A 370 36.48 -2.86 -18.84
CA MET A 370 37.40 -1.78 -19.21
C MET A 370 38.79 -2.35 -19.55
N ALA A 371 38.82 -3.41 -20.34
CA ALA A 371 40.00 -3.68 -21.16
C ALA A 371 40.06 -2.61 -22.25
N VAL A 372 40.72 -1.50 -21.94
CA VAL A 372 41.20 -0.54 -22.93
C VAL A 372 41.99 -1.35 -23.95
N ARG A 373 41.47 -1.46 -25.18
CA ARG A 373 42.33 -1.85 -26.30
C ARG A 373 43.43 -0.79 -26.36
N SER A 374 44.65 -1.16 -25.97
CA SER A 374 45.82 -0.39 -26.37
C SER A 374 45.77 -0.32 -27.89
N CYS A 375 45.65 0.90 -28.42
CA CYS A 375 46.01 1.15 -29.81
C CYS A 375 47.52 1.03 -29.88
N ASP A 376 48.01 -0.10 -30.36
CA ASP A 376 49.30 -0.19 -31.04
C ASP A 376 49.06 -0.11 -32.56
#